data_AF-A0A515L513-F1
#
_entry.id   AF-A0A515L513-F1
#
_cell.length_a   1.000
_cell.length_b   1.000
_cell.length_c   1.000
_cell.angle_alpha   90.00
_cell.angle_beta   90.00
_cell.angle_gamma   90.00
#
_symmetry.space_group_name_H-M   'P 1'
#
loop_
_entity.id
_entity.type
_entity.pdbx_description
1 polymer ?
#
loop_
_entity_poly.entity_id
_entity_poly.type
_entity_poly.pdbx_seq_one_letter_code
_entity_poly.pdbx_strand_id
1 'polypeptide(L)'
;NRAALVTYVTAGYPTPEETPDILLALEKGGADVIELGAPFTDPIADGPTIQTSNTIALKNGVTIESTLRMVKDARERGLEAPVMLMGYYNPLLSYGEERLLNDCKDSGLNGFIVVDLPP
;
A
#
# COMPACT_ATOMS: atom_id res chain seq x y z
N ASN A 1 -14.30 15.71 17.00
CA ASN A 1 -15.33 16.10 16.01
C ASN A 1 -14.67 16.75 14.79
N ARG A 2 -13.85 15.99 14.06
CA ARG A 2 -13.31 16.36 12.75
C ARG A 2 -13.47 15.17 11.82
N ALA A 3 -13.57 15.42 10.51
CA ALA A 3 -13.57 14.36 9.51
C ALA A 3 -12.22 13.64 9.49
N ALA A 4 -12.23 12.35 9.15
CA ALA A 4 -11.01 11.58 8.92
C ALA A 4 -10.39 11.98 7.58
N LEU A 5 -9.08 12.18 7.57
CA LEU A 5 -8.28 12.35 6.36
C LEU A 5 -7.67 10.99 5.99
N VAL A 6 -8.15 10.43 4.87
CA VAL A 6 -7.57 9.22 4.27
C VAL A 6 -6.68 9.66 3.12
N THR A 7 -5.42 9.22 3.16
CA THR A 7 -4.42 9.56 2.12
C THR A 7 -4.06 8.31 1.34
N TYR A 8 -3.65 8.47 0.08
CA TYR A 8 -3.24 7.35 -0.78
C TYR A 8 -1.82 7.60 -1.33
N VAL A 9 -1.01 6.55 -1.35
CA VAL A 9 0.28 6.51 -2.05
C VAL A 9 0.52 5.13 -2.66
N THR A 10 1.14 5.06 -3.83
CA THR A 10 1.57 3.79 -4.45
C THR A 10 2.89 3.32 -3.85
N ALA A 11 2.97 2.08 -3.40
CA ALA A 11 4.20 1.50 -2.88
C ALA A 11 5.33 1.51 -3.92
N GLY A 12 6.51 1.96 -3.50
CA GLY A 12 7.72 2.07 -4.30
C GLY A 12 7.70 3.11 -5.42
N TYR A 13 6.82 4.11 -5.31
CA TYR A 13 6.86 5.34 -6.09
C TYR A 13 7.21 6.55 -5.20
N PRO A 14 8.14 7.44 -5.60
CA PRO A 14 8.98 7.36 -6.80
C PRO A 14 10.00 6.23 -6.79
N THR A 15 10.54 5.87 -5.62
CA THR A 15 11.37 4.67 -5.42
C THR A 15 10.92 3.82 -4.21
N PRO A 16 11.30 2.53 -4.17
CA PRO A 16 11.07 1.64 -3.02
C PRO A 16 11.53 2.22 -1.68
N GLU A 17 12.72 2.82 -1.66
CA GLU A 17 13.40 3.30 -0.46
C GLU A 17 12.71 4.52 0.15
N GLU A 18 12.02 5.31 -0.67
CA GLU A 18 11.31 6.52 -0.22
C GLU A 18 9.93 6.20 0.39
N THR A 19 9.37 5.02 0.16
CA THR A 19 8.01 4.68 0.64
C THR A 19 7.87 4.82 2.15
N PRO A 20 8.78 4.28 3.00
CA PRO A 20 8.69 4.47 4.44
C PRO A 20 8.74 5.95 4.87
N ASP A 21 9.56 6.77 4.21
CA ASP A 21 9.64 8.21 4.49
C ASP A 21 8.32 8.92 4.15
N ILE A 22 7.71 8.54 3.03
CA ILE A 22 6.41 9.08 2.60
C ILE A 22 5.31 8.71 3.60
N LEU A 23 5.26 7.47 4.08
CA LEU A 23 4.27 7.04 5.07
C LEU A 23 4.38 7.87 6.37
N LEU A 24 5.59 8.04 6.88
CA LEU A 24 5.84 8.86 8.08
C LEU A 24 5.51 10.34 7.84
N ALA A 25 5.78 10.86 6.64
CA ALA A 25 5.44 12.23 6.28
C ALA A 25 3.92 12.46 6.19
N LEU A 26 3.16 11.48 5.67
CA LEU A 26 1.70 11.52 5.63
C LEU A 26 1.10 11.54 7.04
N GLU A 27 1.58 10.68 7.94
CA GLU A 27 1.19 10.69 9.35
C GLU A 27 1.50 12.04 10.01
N LYS A 28 2.73 12.54 9.87
CA LYS A 28 3.12 13.86 10.39
C LYS A 28 2.29 15.00 9.80
N GLY A 29 1.82 14.84 8.56
CA GLY A 29 0.91 15.75 7.87
C GLY A 29 -0.54 15.68 8.37
N GLY A 30 -0.88 14.74 9.26
CA GLY A 30 -2.19 14.62 9.89
C GLY A 30 -3.11 13.58 9.26
N ALA A 31 -2.58 12.64 8.47
CA ALA A 31 -3.36 11.50 7.96
C ALA A 31 -3.90 10.66 9.13
N ASP A 32 -5.21 10.39 9.12
CA ASP A 32 -5.85 9.49 10.09
C ASP A 32 -5.76 8.03 9.64
N VAL A 33 -5.71 7.79 8.32
CA VAL A 33 -5.53 6.48 7.67
C VAL A 33 -4.70 6.69 6.41
N ILE A 34 -3.82 5.73 6.12
CA ILE A 34 -3.03 5.71 4.89
C ILE A 34 -3.39 4.47 4.07
N GLU A 35 -3.78 4.67 2.82
CA GLU A 35 -3.94 3.63 1.82
C GLU A 35 -2.60 3.47 1.08
N LEU A 36 -2.03 2.28 1.15
CA LEU A 36 -0.83 1.92 0.42
C LEU A 36 -1.22 1.05 -0.76
N GLY A 37 -1.11 1.61 -1.96
CA GLY A 37 -1.41 0.92 -3.21
C GLY A 37 -0.34 -0.10 -3.58
N ALA A 38 -0.70 -1.38 -3.60
CA ALA A 38 0.12 -2.43 -4.20
C ALA A 38 0.10 -2.28 -5.73
N PRO A 39 1.25 -2.09 -6.40
CA PRO A 39 1.25 -1.78 -7.81
C PRO A 39 0.80 -2.97 -8.67
N PHE A 40 -0.04 -2.72 -9.66
CA PHE A 40 -0.62 -3.74 -10.53
C PHE A 40 -0.51 -3.37 -12.03
N THR A 41 -0.38 -4.38 -12.88
CA THR A 41 -0.16 -4.24 -14.32
C THR A 41 -1.40 -3.79 -15.08
N ASP A 42 -2.59 -4.17 -14.60
CA ASP A 42 -3.86 -3.91 -15.27
C ASP A 42 -4.84 -3.11 -14.37
N PRO A 43 -4.47 -1.87 -13.96
CA PRO A 43 -5.25 -1.10 -12.99
C PRO A 43 -6.46 -0.40 -13.63
N ILE A 44 -7.50 -1.18 -13.97
CA ILE A 44 -8.67 -0.69 -14.71
C ILE A 44 -9.55 0.31 -13.93
N ALA A 45 -9.46 0.33 -12.59
CA ALA A 45 -10.24 1.21 -11.73
C ALA A 45 -9.55 2.56 -11.46
N ASP A 46 -8.27 2.69 -11.81
CA ASP A 46 -7.45 3.83 -11.42
C ASP A 46 -7.38 4.93 -12.49
N GLY A 47 -7.26 6.18 -12.04
CA GLY A 47 -7.03 7.34 -12.91
C GLY A 47 -5.58 7.42 -13.44
N PRO A 48 -5.32 8.26 -14.46
CA PRO A 48 -4.03 8.29 -15.17
C PRO A 48 -2.81 8.59 -14.27
N THR A 49 -2.98 9.40 -13.22
CA THR A 49 -1.93 9.68 -12.23
C THR A 49 -1.52 8.41 -11.47
N ILE A 50 -2.49 7.63 -11.02
CA ILE A 50 -2.24 6.39 -10.27
C ILE A 50 -1.70 5.30 -11.21
N GLN A 51 -2.20 5.21 -12.45
CA GLN A 51 -1.64 4.29 -13.44
C GLN A 51 -0.15 4.59 -13.72
N THR A 52 0.22 5.87 -13.73
CA THR A 52 1.62 6.29 -13.92
C THR A 52 2.50 5.87 -12.74
N SER A 53 2.06 6.11 -11.48
CA SER A 53 2.81 5.68 -10.30
C SER A 53 2.94 4.15 -10.22
N ASN A 54 1.88 3.40 -10.56
CA ASN A 54 1.90 1.94 -10.69
C ASN A 54 2.97 1.48 -11.69
N THR A 55 2.99 2.07 -12.88
CA THR A 55 3.96 1.73 -13.93
C THR A 55 5.40 1.93 -13.47
N ILE A 56 5.68 3.03 -12.75
CA ILE A 56 7.02 3.34 -12.23
C ILE A 56 7.39 2.36 -11.11
N ALA A 57 6.48 2.12 -10.17
CA ALA A 57 6.69 1.15 -9.09
C ALA A 57 6.97 -0.26 -9.63
N LEU A 58 6.23 -0.72 -10.64
CA LEU A 58 6.49 -2.00 -11.30
C LEU A 58 7.86 -2.04 -11.98
N LYS A 59 8.30 -0.95 -12.63
CA LYS A 59 9.65 -0.84 -13.19
C LYS A 59 10.74 -0.88 -12.12
N ASN A 60 10.45 -0.43 -10.90
CA ASN A 60 11.31 -0.55 -9.74
C ASN A 60 11.33 -1.96 -9.13
N GLY A 61 10.57 -2.92 -9.70
CA GLY A 61 10.53 -4.31 -9.23
C GLY A 61 9.72 -4.50 -7.95
N VAL A 62 8.76 -3.60 -7.67
CA VAL A 62 7.92 -3.69 -6.48
C VAL A 62 7.00 -4.92 -6.56
N THR A 63 7.04 -5.74 -5.52
CA THR A 63 6.15 -6.89 -5.26
C THR A 63 5.34 -6.68 -3.99
N ILE A 64 4.36 -7.57 -3.74
CA ILE A 64 3.64 -7.63 -2.45
C ILE A 64 4.65 -7.80 -1.30
N GLU A 65 5.59 -8.75 -1.38
CA GLU A 65 6.60 -8.93 -0.33
C GLU A 65 7.38 -7.63 -0.06
N SER A 66 7.79 -6.92 -1.11
CA SER A 66 8.53 -5.66 -0.94
C SER A 66 7.66 -4.56 -0.32
N THR A 67 6.37 -4.55 -0.66
CA THR A 67 5.38 -3.61 -0.08
C THR A 67 5.22 -3.86 1.41
N LEU A 68 5.10 -5.13 1.82
CA LEU A 68 5.02 -5.52 3.23
C LEU A 68 6.30 -5.16 4.00
N ARG A 69 7.48 -5.31 3.37
CA ARG A 69 8.76 -4.85 3.95
C ARG A 69 8.77 -3.33 4.16
N MET A 70 8.32 -2.53 3.19
CA MET A 70 8.25 -1.07 3.35
C MET A 70 7.35 -0.65 4.52
N VAL A 71 6.22 -1.34 4.72
CA VAL A 71 5.35 -1.09 5.88
C VAL A 71 6.10 -1.42 7.17
N LYS A 72 6.76 -2.59 7.24
CA LYS A 72 7.53 -2.99 8.41
C LYS A 72 8.64 -1.99 8.73
N ASP A 73 9.39 -1.53 7.72
CA ASP A 73 10.43 -0.52 7.88
C ASP A 73 9.84 0.80 8.42
N ALA A 74 8.66 1.20 7.96
CA ALA A 74 7.97 2.38 8.50
C ALA A 74 7.52 2.18 9.95
N ARG A 75 7.01 0.98 10.30
CA ARG A 75 6.63 0.62 11.69
C ARG A 75 7.83 0.65 12.63
N GLU A 76 8.97 0.09 12.22
CA GLU A 76 10.21 0.10 12.99
C GLU A 76 10.73 1.53 13.24
N ARG A 77 10.34 2.46 12.37
CA ARG A 77 10.67 3.89 12.45
C ARG A 77 9.60 4.74 13.15
N GLY A 78 8.56 4.11 13.71
CA GLY A 78 7.56 4.75 14.55
C GLY A 78 6.26 5.15 13.85
N LEU A 79 5.96 4.62 12.67
CA LEU A 79 4.65 4.82 12.04
C LEU A 79 3.56 4.16 12.90
N GLU A 80 2.59 4.93 13.38
CA GLU A 80 1.45 4.49 14.20
C GLU A 80 0.13 4.50 13.43
N ALA A 81 0.01 5.35 12.40
CA ALA A 81 -1.19 5.51 11.59
C ALA A 81 -1.64 4.17 10.99
N PRO A 82 -2.95 3.87 11.00
CA PRO A 82 -3.49 2.70 10.33
C PRO A 82 -3.14 2.70 8.84
N VAL A 83 -2.60 1.58 8.34
CA VAL A 83 -2.26 1.40 6.92
C VAL A 83 -3.17 0.32 6.31
N MET A 84 -3.87 0.68 5.24
CA MET A 84 -4.74 -0.19 4.46
C MET A 84 -4.02 -0.60 3.18
N LEU A 85 -3.92 -1.90 2.90
CA LEU A 85 -3.41 -2.36 1.61
C LEU A 85 -4.51 -2.20 0.56
N MET A 86 -4.31 -1.27 -0.37
CA MET A 86 -5.20 -1.07 -1.51
C MET A 86 -4.64 -1.81 -2.71
N GLY A 87 -5.47 -2.59 -3.41
CA GLY A 87 -5.01 -3.31 -4.60
C GLY A 87 -6.12 -4.10 -5.31
N TYR A 88 -5.68 -4.95 -6.23
CA TYR A 88 -6.53 -5.81 -7.04
C TYR A 88 -6.45 -7.25 -6.53
N TYR A 89 -7.51 -8.03 -6.73
CA TYR A 89 -7.66 -9.36 -6.17
C TYR A 89 -6.68 -10.36 -6.78
N ASN A 90 -6.42 -10.27 -8.09
CA ASN A 90 -5.58 -11.25 -8.79
C ASN A 90 -4.13 -11.33 -8.23
N PRO A 91 -3.40 -10.22 -7.99
CA PRO A 91 -2.10 -10.26 -7.30
C PRO A 91 -2.16 -10.87 -5.90
N LEU A 92 -3.19 -10.53 -5.12
CA LEU A 92 -3.38 -11.01 -3.75
C LEU A 92 -3.64 -12.53 -3.74
N LEU A 93 -4.48 -13.00 -4.67
CA LEU A 93 -4.75 -14.42 -4.87
C LEU A 93 -3.49 -15.18 -5.31
N SER A 94 -2.71 -14.61 -6.23
CA SER A 94 -1.44 -15.20 -6.71
C SER A 94 -0.38 -15.30 -5.61
N TYR A 95 -0.41 -14.42 -4.61
CA TYR A 95 0.46 -14.50 -3.43
C TYR A 95 0.07 -15.65 -2.49
N GLY A 96 -1.21 -16.02 -2.51
CA GLY A 96 -1.84 -17.00 -1.62
C GLY A 96 -2.50 -16.31 -0.43
N GLU A 97 -3.81 -16.49 -0.27
CA GLU A 97 -4.62 -15.73 0.70
C GLU A 97 -4.19 -15.95 2.15
N GLU A 98 -3.98 -17.20 2.58
CA GLU A 98 -3.58 -17.49 3.96
C GLU A 98 -2.20 -16.90 4.28
N ARG A 99 -1.25 -17.04 3.34
CA ARG A 99 0.08 -16.45 3.45
C ARG A 99 -0.01 -14.93 3.50
N LEU A 100 -0.80 -14.33 2.61
CA LEU A 100 -1.01 -12.89 2.55
C LEU A 100 -1.55 -12.36 3.89
N LEU A 101 -2.60 -12.98 4.44
CA LEU A 101 -3.20 -12.53 5.69
C LEU A 101 -2.21 -12.57 6.86
N ASN A 102 -1.41 -13.63 6.96
CA ASN A 102 -0.37 -13.76 7.98
C ASN A 102 0.72 -12.70 7.79
N ASP A 103 1.27 -12.59 6.58
CA ASP A 103 2.37 -11.66 6.29
C ASP A 103 1.92 -10.20 6.44
N CYS A 104 0.68 -9.87 6.03
CA CYS A 104 0.10 -8.54 6.22
C CYS A 104 -0.03 -8.19 7.70
N LYS A 105 -0.56 -9.11 8.52
CA LYS A 105 -0.67 -8.91 9.96
C LYS A 105 0.70 -8.71 10.60
N ASP A 106 1.68 -9.53 10.23
CA ASP A 106 3.05 -9.46 10.77
C ASP A 106 3.79 -8.19 10.33
N SER A 107 3.48 -7.65 9.14
CA SER A 107 4.02 -6.37 8.65
C SER A 107 3.44 -5.14 9.36
N GLY A 108 2.29 -5.28 10.04
CA GLY A 108 1.58 -4.17 10.68
C GLY A 108 0.57 -3.44 9.79
N LEU A 109 0.05 -4.10 8.75
CA LEU A 109 -1.14 -3.64 8.01
C LEU A 109 -2.41 -3.84 8.84
N ASN A 110 -3.42 -3.00 8.59
CA ASN A 110 -4.65 -2.93 9.37
C ASN A 110 -5.89 -3.40 8.61
N GLY A 111 -5.80 -3.60 7.30
CA GLY A 111 -6.90 -4.09 6.48
C GLY A 111 -6.62 -3.95 4.99
N PHE A 112 -7.66 -4.17 4.20
CA PHE A 112 -7.60 -4.22 2.74
C PHE A 112 -8.68 -3.36 2.10
N ILE A 113 -8.36 -2.81 0.93
CA ILE A 113 -9.32 -2.26 -0.03
C ILE A 113 -9.06 -2.99 -1.34
N VAL A 114 -9.96 -3.89 -1.72
CA VAL A 114 -9.84 -4.69 -2.94
C VAL A 114 -10.91 -4.25 -3.93
N VAL A 115 -10.48 -3.55 -4.99
CA VAL A 115 -11.41 -2.80 -5.87
C VAL A 115 -12.20 -3.67 -6.84
N ASP A 116 -11.73 -4.88 -7.12
CA ASP A 116 -12.29 -5.83 -8.08
C ASP A 116 -12.66 -7.17 -7.44
N LEU A 117 -12.81 -7.22 -6.10
CA LEU A 117 -13.20 -8.44 -5.39
C LEU A 117 -14.62 -8.87 -5.82
N PRO A 118 -14.80 -10.08 -6.39
CA PRO A 118 -16.13 -10.58 -6.70
C PRO A 118 -16.98 -10.77 -5.43
N PRO A 119 -18.33 -10.63 -5.52
CA PRO A 119 -19.24 -10.83 -4.40
C PRO A 119 -19.21 -12.24 -3.78
#